data_AF-G3NAG9-F1
#
_entry.id   AF-G3NAG9-F1
#
_cell.length_a   1.000
_cell.length_b   1.000
_cell.length_c   1.000
_cell.angle_alpha   90.00
_cell.angle_beta   90.00
_cell.angle_gamma   90.00
#
_symmetry.space_group_name_H-M   'P 1'
#
loop_
_entity.id
_entity.type
_entity.pdbx_description
1 polymer ?
#
loop_
_entity_poly.entity_id
_entity_poly.type
_entity_poly.pdbx_seq_one_letter_code
_entity_poly.pdbx_strand_id
1 'polypeptide(L)'
;MKTGALLLLLAVAASQVDVSISQRVTIDISGGVVDISSCPITFYGRSFSWMDVRLKDSLVICFMDGANDPPQDCLTLNQTSGSDEVEVGGFPSMQSASNFDLPNIKGTSSCFLYFQFISNSEPKVVLAFLSFGPQTALLVFLQTALDSDLLLTAKVGTLTVDSWTTRDRISYFDVSSCRHSGVPLRYGEKISDPENCSTLLCSTSAVLSSCEPGD
;
A
#
# COMPACT_ATOMS: atom_id res chain seq x y z
N MET A 1 -34.61 34.51 -33.14
CA MET A 1 -33.95 33.19 -33.11
C MET A 1 -33.05 33.14 -31.89
N LYS A 2 -33.39 32.33 -30.87
CA LYS A 2 -32.58 32.18 -29.66
C LYS A 2 -31.58 31.06 -29.90
N THR A 3 -30.30 31.41 -30.02
CA THR A 3 -29.19 30.46 -30.16
C THR A 3 -28.83 29.98 -28.77
N GLY A 4 -29.32 28.80 -28.39
CA GLY A 4 -28.92 28.12 -27.17
C GLY A 4 -27.55 27.47 -27.39
N ALA A 5 -26.52 28.00 -26.74
CA ALA A 5 -25.22 27.35 -26.67
C ALA A 5 -25.33 26.12 -25.76
N LEU A 6 -25.15 24.94 -26.34
CA LEU A 6 -25.10 23.68 -25.63
C LEU A 6 -23.69 23.55 -25.01
N LEU A 7 -23.57 23.80 -23.69
CA LEU A 7 -22.35 23.47 -22.95
C LEU A 7 -22.28 21.94 -22.80
N LEU A 8 -21.37 21.31 -23.53
CA LEU A 8 -20.93 19.93 -23.27
C LEU A 8 -19.93 19.96 -22.11
N LEU A 9 -20.43 19.68 -20.91
CA LEU A 9 -19.59 19.33 -19.76
C LEU A 9 -19.05 17.92 -19.99
N LEU A 10 -17.79 17.83 -20.41
CA LEU A 10 -17.04 16.57 -20.41
C LEU A 10 -16.72 16.23 -18.94
N ALA A 11 -17.56 15.42 -18.31
CA ALA A 11 -17.19 14.74 -17.08
C ALA A 11 -16.16 13.66 -17.43
N VAL A 12 -14.90 13.88 -17.04
CA VAL A 12 -13.90 12.82 -17.01
C VAL A 12 -14.30 11.90 -15.87
N ALA A 13 -15.02 10.81 -16.18
CA ALA A 13 -15.23 9.75 -15.22
C ALA A 13 -13.87 9.10 -14.97
N ALA A 14 -13.30 9.30 -13.80
CA ALA A 14 -12.22 8.42 -13.33
C ALA A 14 -12.78 6.99 -13.36
N SER A 15 -12.14 6.08 -14.09
CA SER A 15 -12.54 4.68 -14.12
C SER A 15 -12.28 4.08 -12.74
N GLN A 16 -13.34 3.99 -11.94
CA GLN A 16 -13.34 3.20 -10.71
C GLN A 16 -13.48 1.73 -11.10
N VAL A 17 -12.59 0.88 -10.62
CA VAL A 17 -12.65 -0.55 -10.91
C VAL A 17 -12.54 -1.34 -9.60
N ASP A 18 -13.51 -2.20 -9.36
CA ASP A 18 -13.53 -3.06 -8.19
C ASP A 18 -12.54 -4.22 -8.34
N VAL A 19 -11.67 -4.44 -7.35
CA VAL A 19 -10.86 -5.67 -7.23
C VAL A 19 -11.36 -6.45 -6.01
N SER A 20 -12.37 -7.30 -6.22
CA SER A 20 -12.72 -8.29 -5.21
C SER A 20 -11.71 -9.44 -5.18
N ILE A 21 -11.69 -10.21 -4.08
CA ILE A 21 -10.87 -11.43 -3.97
C ILE A 21 -11.19 -12.35 -5.16
N SER A 22 -10.15 -12.80 -5.86
CA SER A 22 -10.17 -13.60 -7.10
C SER A 22 -10.48 -12.83 -8.38
N GLN A 23 -10.55 -11.50 -8.33
CA GLN A 23 -10.58 -10.64 -9.52
C GLN A 23 -9.19 -10.07 -9.82
N ARG A 24 -9.01 -9.76 -11.11
CA ARG A 24 -7.85 -9.05 -11.65
C ARG A 24 -8.37 -7.90 -12.49
N VAL A 25 -7.70 -6.77 -12.37
CA VAL A 25 -7.98 -5.57 -13.13
C VAL A 25 -6.69 -5.07 -13.73
N THR A 26 -6.76 -4.62 -14.98
CA THR A 26 -5.65 -3.91 -15.62
C THR A 26 -5.86 -2.42 -15.46
N ILE A 27 -4.83 -1.73 -14.99
CA ILE A 27 -4.75 -0.28 -14.88
C ILE A 27 -3.68 0.18 -15.87
N ASP A 28 -4.03 1.14 -16.71
CA ASP A 28 -3.11 1.71 -17.70
C ASP A 28 -2.33 2.91 -17.14
N ILE A 29 -1.53 3.56 -17.98
CA ILE A 29 -0.74 4.74 -17.62
C ILE A 29 -1.55 5.93 -17.09
N SER A 30 -2.86 5.99 -17.37
CA SER A 30 -3.71 7.06 -16.85
C SER A 30 -4.01 6.88 -15.35
N GLY A 31 -3.75 5.69 -14.82
CA GLY A 31 -4.00 5.31 -13.44
C GLY A 31 -5.44 4.87 -13.20
N GLY A 32 -5.73 4.49 -11.95
CA GLY A 32 -7.05 3.98 -11.59
C GLY A 32 -7.26 3.92 -10.09
N VAL A 33 -8.52 4.06 -9.69
CA VAL A 33 -8.96 3.85 -8.31
C VAL A 33 -9.47 2.42 -8.17
N VAL A 34 -8.97 1.73 -7.16
CA VAL A 34 -9.19 0.30 -6.92
C VAL A 34 -9.87 0.09 -5.58
N ASP A 35 -11.02 -0.60 -5.57
CA ASP A 35 -11.62 -1.14 -4.34
C ASP A 35 -10.83 -2.38 -3.90
N ILE A 36 -10.29 -2.33 -2.69
CA ILE A 36 -9.56 -3.42 -2.04
C ILE A 36 -10.22 -3.85 -0.73
N SER A 37 -11.49 -3.50 -0.49
CA SER A 37 -12.25 -3.84 0.72
C SER A 37 -12.33 -5.34 1.00
N SER A 38 -12.16 -6.17 -0.03
CA SER A 38 -12.06 -7.62 0.10
C SER A 38 -10.73 -8.09 0.71
N CYS A 39 -9.66 -7.31 0.57
CA CYS A 39 -8.36 -7.51 1.21
C CYS A 39 -7.82 -6.18 1.76
N PRO A 40 -8.38 -5.66 2.87
CA PRO A 40 -7.93 -4.41 3.44
C PRO A 40 -6.47 -4.49 3.85
N ILE A 41 -5.73 -3.43 3.52
CA ILE A 41 -4.30 -3.34 3.82
C ILE A 41 -4.09 -2.33 4.93
N THR A 42 -3.38 -2.76 5.98
CA THR A 42 -2.90 -1.86 7.03
C THR A 42 -1.55 -1.29 6.61
N PHE A 43 -1.44 0.04 6.49
CA PHE A 43 -0.21 0.75 6.14
C PHE A 43 0.11 1.77 7.22
N TYR A 44 1.24 1.58 7.92
CA TYR A 44 1.68 2.39 9.06
C TYR A 44 0.55 2.72 10.04
N GLY A 45 -0.13 1.67 10.55
CA GLY A 45 -1.11 1.78 11.63
C GLY A 45 -2.51 2.19 11.23
N ARG A 46 -2.80 2.29 9.92
CA ARG A 46 -4.14 2.57 9.41
C ARG A 46 -4.55 1.55 8.35
N SER A 47 -5.77 1.04 8.46
CA SER A 47 -6.34 0.10 7.48
C SER A 47 -7.10 0.86 6.40
N PHE A 48 -6.89 0.46 5.15
CA PHE A 48 -7.46 1.08 3.97
C PHE A 48 -8.18 0.06 3.10
N SER A 49 -9.28 0.51 2.50
CA SER A 49 -10.11 -0.27 1.58
C SER A 49 -10.07 0.25 0.14
N TRP A 50 -9.34 1.32 -0.13
CA TRP A 50 -9.24 1.94 -1.46
C TRP A 50 -7.79 2.32 -1.77
N MET A 51 -7.43 2.22 -3.04
CA MET A 51 -6.12 2.63 -3.56
C MET A 51 -6.24 3.43 -4.85
N ASP A 52 -5.38 4.44 -5.01
CA ASP A 52 -5.08 5.11 -6.27
C ASP A 52 -3.75 4.56 -6.79
N VAL A 53 -3.77 3.98 -7.99
CA VAL A 53 -2.61 3.37 -8.63
C VAL A 53 -2.28 4.17 -9.88
N ARG A 54 -1.05 4.69 -9.97
CA ARG A 54 -0.59 5.47 -11.12
C ARG A 54 0.71 4.92 -11.67
N LEU A 55 0.78 4.86 -12.99
CA LEU A 55 1.92 4.36 -13.74
C LEU A 55 2.33 5.38 -14.80
N LYS A 56 3.47 6.05 -14.62
CA LYS A 56 3.99 6.96 -15.65
C LYS A 56 5.49 6.76 -15.82
N ASP A 57 6.27 7.25 -14.86
CA ASP A 57 7.73 7.07 -14.79
C ASP A 57 8.14 6.16 -13.61
N SER A 58 7.20 5.96 -12.69
CA SER A 58 7.27 5.17 -11.47
C SER A 58 5.90 4.57 -11.22
N LEU A 59 5.85 3.43 -10.52
CA LEU A 59 4.61 2.95 -9.93
C LEU A 59 4.40 3.68 -8.61
N VAL A 60 3.25 4.32 -8.48
CA VAL A 60 2.80 4.98 -7.26
C VAL A 60 1.50 4.32 -6.82
N ILE A 61 1.51 3.75 -5.63
CA ILE A 61 0.33 3.16 -4.99
C ILE A 61 0.03 4.03 -3.78
N CYS A 62 -1.11 4.72 -3.80
CA CYS A 62 -1.54 5.55 -2.69
C CYS A 62 -2.82 5.02 -2.06
N PHE A 63 -2.89 5.01 -0.74
CA PHE A 63 -4.02 4.54 0.04
C PHE A 63 -5.04 5.67 0.28
N MET A 64 -6.32 5.32 0.21
CA MET A 64 -7.45 6.24 0.28
C MET A 64 -8.49 5.76 1.29
N ASP A 65 -9.21 6.70 1.91
CA ASP A 65 -10.30 6.41 2.84
C ASP A 65 -11.59 5.97 2.14
N GLY A 66 -11.78 6.44 0.92
CA GLY A 66 -12.94 6.16 0.08
C GLY A 66 -12.61 6.42 -1.39
N ALA A 67 -13.44 5.90 -2.29
CA ALA A 67 -13.24 5.98 -3.74
C ALA A 67 -13.06 7.41 -4.29
N ASN A 68 -13.56 8.42 -3.58
CA ASN A 68 -13.51 9.83 -3.98
C ASN A 68 -12.66 10.70 -3.05
N ASP A 69 -12.05 10.12 -2.02
CA ASP A 69 -11.21 10.86 -1.08
C ASP A 69 -9.81 11.06 -1.66
N PRO A 70 -9.10 12.14 -1.30
CA PRO A 70 -7.73 12.33 -1.76
C PRO A 70 -6.81 11.19 -1.28
N PRO A 71 -5.84 10.76 -2.10
CA PRO A 71 -4.82 9.81 -1.65
C PRO A 71 -3.99 10.41 -0.51
N GLN A 72 -3.69 9.61 0.51
CA GLN A 72 -3.05 10.10 1.73
C GLN A 72 -1.64 9.55 1.90
N ASP A 73 -1.51 8.23 1.98
CA ASP A 73 -0.25 7.56 2.21
C ASP A 73 0.16 6.84 0.94
N CYS A 74 1.45 6.77 0.63
CA CYS A 74 1.89 6.24 -0.66
C CYS A 74 3.13 5.37 -0.53
N LEU A 75 3.17 4.31 -1.33
CA LEU A 75 4.37 3.59 -1.70
C LEU A 75 4.76 3.97 -3.13
N THR A 76 5.99 4.40 -3.32
CA THR A 76 6.55 4.70 -4.65
C THR A 76 7.66 3.72 -4.98
N LEU A 77 7.64 3.20 -6.20
CA LEU A 77 8.66 2.36 -6.78
C LEU A 77 9.33 3.10 -7.93
N ASN A 78 10.62 3.42 -7.81
CA ASN A 78 11.35 3.96 -8.97
C ASN A 78 11.53 2.84 -10.01
N GLN A 79 11.61 3.20 -11.30
CA GLN A 79 11.80 2.25 -12.40
C GLN A 79 10.63 1.30 -12.68
N THR A 80 9.72 1.79 -13.51
CA THR A 80 8.79 0.95 -14.27
C THR A 80 9.02 1.06 -15.77
N SER A 81 10.23 1.47 -16.18
CA SER A 81 10.57 1.84 -17.55
C SER A 81 10.12 0.77 -18.54
N GLY A 82 9.22 1.15 -19.45
CA GLY A 82 8.69 0.29 -20.52
C GLY A 82 7.34 -0.38 -20.23
N SER A 83 6.72 -0.13 -19.07
CA SER A 83 5.39 -0.64 -18.76
C SER A 83 4.33 0.43 -18.91
N ASP A 84 3.33 0.15 -19.74
CA ASP A 84 2.15 1.02 -19.90
C ASP A 84 0.95 0.54 -19.07
N GLU A 85 1.04 -0.67 -18.51
CA GLU A 85 -0.06 -1.33 -17.80
C GLU A 85 0.45 -2.10 -16.59
N VAL A 86 -0.37 -2.09 -15.53
CA VAL A 86 -0.20 -2.89 -14.31
C VAL A 86 -1.47 -3.69 -14.04
N GLU A 87 -1.30 -5.00 -13.85
CA GLU A 87 -2.32 -5.89 -13.31
C GLU A 87 -2.36 -5.72 -11.79
N VAL A 88 -3.56 -5.53 -11.26
CA VAL A 88 -3.83 -5.54 -9.82
C VAL A 88 -4.80 -6.68 -9.54
N GLY A 89 -4.51 -7.49 -8.53
CA GLY A 89 -5.43 -8.55 -8.11
C GLY A 89 -5.31 -8.89 -6.63
N GLY A 90 -6.40 -9.41 -6.07
CA GLY A 90 -6.48 -9.83 -4.68
C GLY A 90 -6.80 -11.31 -4.55
N PHE A 91 -6.19 -11.99 -3.58
CA PHE A 91 -6.40 -13.41 -3.33
C PHE A 91 -6.42 -13.73 -1.83
N PRO A 92 -7.12 -14.80 -1.40
CA PRO A 92 -6.93 -15.30 -0.05
C PRO A 92 -5.50 -15.81 0.12
N SER A 93 -4.98 -15.74 1.34
CA SER A 93 -3.63 -16.17 1.65
C SER A 93 -3.63 -17.03 2.90
N MET A 94 -2.60 -17.87 3.04
CA MET A 94 -2.32 -18.62 4.26
C MET A 94 -0.81 -18.69 4.52
N GLN A 95 -0.08 -17.66 4.09
CA GLN A 95 1.37 -17.61 4.29
C GLN A 95 1.71 -17.32 5.75
N SER A 96 2.59 -18.14 6.33
CA SER A 96 3.10 -17.93 7.69
C SER A 96 4.15 -16.82 7.68
N ALA A 97 4.04 -15.87 8.61
CA ALA A 97 5.05 -14.84 8.81
C ALA A 97 6.45 -15.41 9.13
N SER A 98 6.51 -16.63 9.69
CA SER A 98 7.78 -17.32 9.98
C SER A 98 8.61 -17.64 8.73
N ASN A 99 8.00 -17.58 7.54
CA ASN A 99 8.69 -17.80 6.28
C ASN A 99 9.44 -16.54 5.81
N PHE A 100 9.25 -15.41 6.50
CA PHE A 100 9.83 -14.12 6.15
C PHE A 100 10.78 -13.68 7.26
N ASP A 101 11.88 -13.03 6.89
CA ASP A 101 12.81 -12.44 7.86
C ASP A 101 12.29 -11.08 8.38
N LEU A 102 11.08 -11.10 8.95
CA LEU A 102 10.38 -9.93 9.49
C LEU A 102 10.06 -10.18 10.97
N PRO A 103 10.92 -9.73 11.91
CA PRO A 103 10.86 -10.17 13.30
C PRO A 103 9.59 -9.71 14.03
N ASN A 104 8.96 -8.63 13.59
CA ASN A 104 7.76 -8.08 14.23
C ASN A 104 6.47 -8.67 13.67
N ILE A 105 6.46 -9.18 12.43
CA ILE A 105 5.24 -9.73 11.82
C ILE A 105 5.02 -11.15 12.31
N LYS A 106 3.80 -11.44 12.78
CA LYS A 106 3.43 -12.74 13.35
C LYS A 106 2.14 -13.28 12.75
N GLY A 107 1.93 -14.57 12.95
CA GLY A 107 0.71 -15.26 12.53
C GLY A 107 0.70 -15.64 11.05
N THR A 108 -0.49 -15.69 10.49
CA THR A 108 -0.75 -16.15 9.13
C THR A 108 -1.52 -15.08 8.38
N SER A 109 -1.08 -14.76 7.16
CA SER A 109 -1.75 -13.74 6.35
C SER A 109 -3.16 -14.20 5.99
N SER A 110 -4.14 -13.29 6.01
CA SER A 110 -5.52 -13.58 5.60
C SER A 110 -5.72 -13.46 4.09
N CYS A 111 -5.02 -12.51 3.47
CA CYS A 111 -5.10 -12.22 2.05
C CYS A 111 -3.82 -11.55 1.55
N PHE A 112 -3.66 -11.47 0.24
CA PHE A 112 -2.66 -10.60 -0.37
C PHE A 112 -3.24 -9.86 -1.59
N LEU A 113 -2.73 -8.65 -1.80
CA LEU A 113 -2.91 -7.88 -3.03
C LEU A 113 -1.58 -7.86 -3.77
N TYR A 114 -1.59 -8.10 -5.08
CA TYR A 114 -0.38 -8.01 -5.90
C TYR A 114 -0.53 -7.02 -7.05
N PHE A 115 0.61 -6.54 -7.50
CA PHE A 115 0.79 -5.62 -8.62
C PHE A 115 1.84 -6.22 -9.55
N GLN A 116 1.48 -6.45 -10.80
CA GLN A 116 2.37 -7.04 -11.81
C GLN A 116 2.28 -6.25 -13.11
N PHE A 117 3.42 -5.84 -13.66
CA PHE A 117 3.44 -5.15 -14.97
C PHE A 117 3.06 -6.11 -16.11
N ILE A 118 2.29 -5.65 -17.12
CA ILE A 118 1.75 -6.52 -18.19
C ILE A 118 2.49 -6.37 -19.54
N SER A 119 3.23 -5.28 -19.76
CA SER A 119 3.86 -4.94 -21.04
C SER A 119 4.73 -6.06 -21.67
N ASN A 120 4.79 -6.09 -23.01
CA ASN A 120 5.46 -7.10 -23.87
C ASN A 120 7.00 -7.20 -23.73
N SER A 121 7.60 -6.55 -22.75
CA SER A 121 8.94 -6.86 -22.25
C SER A 121 8.76 -7.43 -20.85
N GLU A 122 9.26 -8.65 -20.62
CA GLU A 122 9.03 -9.43 -19.41
C GLU A 122 8.85 -8.60 -18.13
N PRO A 123 7.81 -8.88 -17.32
CA PRO A 123 7.62 -8.17 -16.07
C PRO A 123 8.89 -8.30 -15.23
N LYS A 124 9.45 -7.17 -14.80
CA LYS A 124 10.69 -7.16 -14.03
C LYS A 124 10.44 -7.29 -12.53
N VAL A 125 9.25 -6.90 -12.08
CA VAL A 125 8.91 -6.77 -10.66
C VAL A 125 7.45 -7.14 -10.41
N VAL A 126 7.21 -7.93 -9.38
CA VAL A 126 5.90 -8.12 -8.75
C VAL A 126 5.99 -7.55 -7.34
N LEU A 127 5.02 -6.71 -6.97
CA LEU A 127 4.82 -6.28 -5.59
C LEU A 127 3.64 -7.04 -5.00
N ALA A 128 3.70 -7.41 -3.73
CA ALA A 128 2.52 -7.89 -3.03
C ALA A 128 2.47 -7.41 -1.58
N PHE A 129 1.29 -6.93 -1.15
CA PHE A 129 1.00 -6.65 0.26
C PHE A 129 0.30 -7.86 0.85
N LEU A 130 0.92 -8.49 1.85
CA LEU A 130 0.33 -9.58 2.60
C LEU A 130 -0.25 -9.04 3.90
N SER A 131 -1.56 -9.17 4.09
CA SER A 131 -2.27 -8.66 5.26
C SER A 131 -2.27 -9.71 6.38
N PHE A 132 -1.75 -9.33 7.55
CA PHE A 132 -1.75 -10.10 8.80
C PHE A 132 -2.67 -9.47 9.85
N GLY A 133 -3.66 -8.67 9.41
CA GLY A 133 -4.53 -7.87 10.28
C GLY A 133 -3.92 -6.48 10.54
N PRO A 134 -3.47 -6.17 11.77
CA PRO A 134 -2.82 -4.89 12.07
C PRO A 134 -1.42 -4.76 11.43
N GLN A 135 -0.87 -5.84 10.91
CA GLN A 135 0.45 -5.89 10.30
C GLN A 135 0.37 -6.22 8.81
N THR A 136 1.31 -5.70 8.04
CA THR A 136 1.42 -5.94 6.59
C THR A 136 2.88 -6.13 6.20
N ALA A 137 3.14 -7.23 5.51
CA ALA A 137 4.41 -7.44 4.84
C ALA A 137 4.31 -6.98 3.38
N LEU A 138 5.31 -6.25 2.90
CA LEU A 138 5.49 -5.95 1.49
C LEU A 138 6.52 -6.92 0.90
N LEU A 139 6.07 -7.78 -0.01
CA LEU A 139 6.91 -8.62 -0.85
C LEU A 139 7.29 -7.85 -2.12
N VAL A 140 8.55 -7.92 -2.47
CA VAL A 140 9.08 -7.57 -3.79
C VAL A 140 9.67 -8.83 -4.41
N PHE A 141 9.19 -9.22 -5.58
CA PHE A 141 9.70 -10.34 -6.34
C PHE A 141 10.20 -9.88 -7.70
N LEU A 142 11.49 -10.04 -7.95
CA LEU A 142 12.11 -9.76 -9.24
C LEU A 142 12.04 -11.02 -10.12
N GLN A 143 11.26 -10.93 -11.19
CA GLN A 143 11.14 -12.03 -12.16
C GLN A 143 12.37 -12.12 -13.05
N THR A 144 13.06 -11.00 -13.26
CA THR A 144 14.33 -10.89 -13.99
C THR A 144 15.31 -10.04 -13.21
N ALA A 145 16.61 -10.22 -13.46
CA ALA A 145 17.64 -9.39 -12.84
C ALA A 145 17.50 -7.94 -13.33
N LEU A 146 17.62 -6.98 -12.40
CA LEU A 146 17.62 -5.55 -12.72
C LEU A 146 19.03 -5.05 -13.01
N ASP A 147 19.14 -4.08 -13.93
CA ASP A 147 20.41 -3.40 -14.25
C ASP A 147 20.86 -2.43 -13.15
N SER A 148 19.94 -2.06 -12.25
CA SER A 148 20.16 -1.13 -11.13
C SER A 148 19.27 -1.47 -9.94
N ASP A 149 19.56 -0.87 -8.80
CA ASP A 149 18.78 -1.09 -7.58
C ASP A 149 17.37 -0.49 -7.69
N LEU A 150 16.40 -1.26 -7.21
CA LEU A 150 15.02 -0.85 -7.05
C LEU A 150 14.87 -0.09 -5.73
N LEU A 151 14.40 1.15 -5.78
CA LEU A 151 14.13 2.02 -4.66
C LEU A 151 12.63 2.05 -4.38
N LEU A 152 12.28 1.65 -3.17
CA LEU A 152 10.96 1.78 -2.59
C LEU A 152 10.96 2.91 -1.58
N THR A 153 9.96 3.80 -1.64
CA THR A 153 9.80 4.88 -0.69
C THR A 153 8.39 4.87 -0.14
N ALA A 154 8.27 4.74 1.18
CA ALA A 154 7.00 4.82 1.91
C ALA A 154 6.79 6.22 2.47
N LYS A 155 5.58 6.76 2.27
CA LYS A 155 5.15 8.06 2.78
C LYS A 155 3.85 7.96 3.55
N VAL A 156 3.80 8.63 4.70
CA VAL A 156 2.57 8.87 5.45
C VAL A 156 2.26 10.35 5.37
N GLY A 157 1.15 10.70 4.71
CA GLY A 157 0.92 12.05 4.22
C GLY A 157 2.10 12.56 3.39
N THR A 158 2.75 13.63 3.85
CA THR A 158 3.91 14.23 3.18
C THR A 158 5.26 13.74 3.72
N LEU A 159 5.26 12.99 4.82
CA LEU A 159 6.47 12.52 5.49
C LEU A 159 6.96 11.22 4.86
N THR A 160 8.20 11.19 4.39
CA THR A 160 8.90 9.93 4.09
C THR A 160 9.24 9.22 5.39
N VAL A 161 8.68 8.04 5.59
CA VAL A 161 8.84 7.26 6.83
C VAL A 161 9.89 6.17 6.69
N ASP A 162 10.00 5.58 5.50
CA ASP A 162 11.00 4.58 5.18
C ASP A 162 11.41 4.65 3.71
N SER A 163 12.60 4.13 3.44
CA SER A 163 13.15 3.97 2.10
C SER A 163 14.02 2.72 2.05
N TRP A 164 13.78 1.86 1.06
CA TRP A 164 14.51 0.61 0.89
C TRP A 164 15.07 0.50 -0.51
N THR A 165 16.26 -0.08 -0.63
CA THR A 165 16.87 -0.44 -1.91
C THR A 165 17.01 -1.96 -1.97
N THR A 166 16.63 -2.57 -3.09
CA THR A 166 16.85 -4.00 -3.31
C THR A 166 17.23 -4.32 -4.75
N ARG A 167 18.04 -5.37 -4.88
CA ARG A 167 18.32 -6.08 -6.13
C ARG A 167 18.13 -7.59 -5.96
N ASP A 168 17.68 -8.02 -4.79
CA ASP A 168 17.51 -9.43 -4.49
C ASP A 168 16.27 -9.96 -5.20
N ARG A 169 16.33 -11.22 -5.60
CA ARG A 169 15.21 -11.86 -6.30
C ARG A 169 13.91 -11.80 -5.50
N ILE A 170 14.01 -11.93 -4.18
CA ILE A 170 12.89 -11.83 -3.24
C ILE A 170 13.35 -10.95 -2.08
N SER A 171 12.54 -9.93 -1.75
CA SER A 171 12.74 -9.11 -0.55
C SER A 171 11.42 -8.91 0.16
N TYR A 172 11.50 -8.82 1.49
CA TYR A 172 10.35 -8.55 2.35
C TYR A 172 10.64 -7.30 3.17
N PHE A 173 9.64 -6.41 3.26
CA PHE A 173 9.70 -5.20 4.06
C PHE A 173 8.49 -5.16 5.00
N ASP A 174 8.69 -4.65 6.22
CA ASP A 174 7.60 -4.38 7.15
C ASP A 174 7.08 -2.97 6.89
N VAL A 175 5.81 -2.84 6.50
CA VAL A 175 5.13 -1.55 6.28
C VAL A 175 4.08 -1.29 7.36
N SER A 176 4.23 -1.93 8.51
CA SER A 176 3.38 -1.78 9.68
C SER A 176 4.00 -0.87 10.72
N SER A 177 3.13 -0.19 11.45
CA SER A 177 3.48 0.63 12.61
C SER A 177 2.19 0.87 13.38
N CYS A 178 2.24 1.60 14.49
CA CYS A 178 1.02 2.23 15.02
C CYS A 178 0.88 3.63 14.44
N ARG A 179 -0.29 4.26 14.64
CA ARG A 179 -0.54 5.64 14.27
C ARG A 179 -1.34 6.35 15.34
N HIS A 180 -0.92 7.54 15.72
CA HIS A 180 -1.66 8.42 16.62
C HIS A 180 -1.70 9.83 16.04
N SER A 181 -2.91 10.40 15.91
CA SER A 181 -3.11 11.76 15.38
C SER A 181 -2.40 12.02 14.04
N GLY A 182 -2.41 11.00 13.16
CA GLY A 182 -1.78 11.06 11.84
C GLY A 182 -0.27 10.76 11.81
N VAL A 183 0.37 10.64 12.98
CA VAL A 183 1.81 10.39 13.10
C VAL A 183 2.09 8.90 13.31
N PRO A 184 2.93 8.27 12.48
CA PRO A 184 3.39 6.90 12.69
C PRO A 184 4.27 6.77 13.93
N LEU A 185 4.07 5.69 14.69
CA LEU A 185 4.84 5.34 15.87
C LEU A 185 5.54 3.99 15.64
N ARG A 186 6.82 3.92 15.98
CA ARG A 186 7.59 2.68 15.87
C ARG A 186 7.13 1.66 16.92
N TYR A 187 7.41 0.39 16.66
CA TYR A 187 7.22 -0.67 17.65
C TYR A 187 7.94 -0.34 18.97
N GLY A 188 7.23 -0.52 20.08
CA GLY A 188 7.73 -0.24 21.42
C GLY A 188 7.73 1.24 21.82
N GLU A 189 7.39 2.15 20.90
CA GLU A 189 7.36 3.59 21.18
C GLU A 189 6.23 3.93 22.16
N LYS A 190 6.56 4.70 23.20
CA LYS A 190 5.60 5.24 24.18
C LYS A 190 5.46 6.74 23.95
N ILE A 191 4.24 7.22 23.80
CA ILE A 191 3.94 8.66 23.72
C ILE A 191 2.95 9.06 24.81
N SER A 192 3.03 10.30 25.27
CA SER A 192 2.00 10.86 26.14
C SER A 192 0.84 11.34 25.26
N ASP A 193 -0.38 10.97 25.65
CA ASP A 193 -1.63 11.49 25.09
C ASP A 193 -2.24 12.44 26.14
N PRO A 194 -1.95 13.75 26.05
CA PRO A 194 -2.41 14.73 27.01
C PRO A 194 -3.92 14.99 26.90
N GLU A 195 -4.55 14.70 25.76
CA GLU A 195 -6.00 14.86 25.60
C GLU A 195 -6.75 13.83 26.44
N ASN A 196 -6.24 12.61 26.48
CA ASN A 196 -6.80 11.52 27.27
C ASN A 196 -6.08 11.26 28.60
N CYS A 197 -5.14 12.14 28.99
CA CYS A 197 -4.31 12.02 30.20
C CYS A 197 -3.67 10.63 30.37
N SER A 198 -3.21 10.02 29.27
CA SER A 198 -2.70 8.65 29.26
C SER A 198 -1.33 8.56 28.59
N THR A 199 -0.69 7.38 28.71
CA THR A 199 0.47 7.03 27.89
C THR A 199 0.03 5.96 26.90
N LEU A 200 0.32 6.15 25.62
CA LEU A 200 0.05 5.17 24.59
C LEU A 200 1.33 4.43 24.24
N LEU A 201 1.25 3.12 24.06
CA LEU A 201 2.32 2.25 23.60
C LEU A 201 1.94 1.67 22.25
N CYS A 202 2.86 1.76 21.29
CA CYS A 202 2.79 0.92 20.11
C CYS A 202 3.34 -0.48 20.43
N SER A 203 2.46 -1.47 20.52
CA SER A 203 2.88 -2.87 20.76
C SER A 203 3.67 -3.44 19.58
N THR A 204 4.40 -4.54 19.79
CA THR A 204 5.13 -5.26 18.74
C THR A 204 4.23 -5.87 17.66
N SER A 205 2.92 -5.93 17.90
CA SER A 205 1.90 -6.38 16.94
C SER A 205 1.23 -5.22 16.18
N ALA A 206 1.83 -4.01 16.19
CA ALA A 206 1.30 -2.80 15.55
C ALA A 206 -0.08 -2.35 16.07
N VAL A 207 -0.41 -2.66 17.33
CA VAL A 207 -1.63 -2.20 17.98
C VAL A 207 -1.30 -1.12 19.00
N LEU A 208 -1.98 0.03 18.90
CA LEU A 208 -1.88 1.12 19.86
C LEU A 208 -2.76 0.81 21.08
N SER A 209 -2.16 0.84 22.26
CA SER A 209 -2.85 0.57 23.53
C SER A 209 -2.45 1.59 24.59
N SER A 210 -3.36 1.94 25.48
CA SER A 210 -3.03 2.71 26.69
C SER A 210 -2.21 1.85 27.66
N CYS A 211 -1.11 2.39 28.15
CA CYS A 211 -0.37 1.87 29.30
C CYS A 211 -0.82 2.61 30.56
N GLU A 212 -1.11 1.88 31.63
CA GLU A 212 -1.25 2.47 32.96
C GLU A 212 0.15 2.83 33.52
N PRO A 213 0.23 3.77 34.49
CA PRO A 213 1.50 4.06 35.14
C PRO A 213 1.90 2.87 36.04
N GLY A 214 2.78 1.99 35.56
CA GLY A 214 3.27 0.86 36.37
C GLY A 214 3.97 -0.30 35.65
N ASP A 215 3.94 -0.40 34.32
CA ASP A 215 4.62 -1.46 33.55
C ASP A 215 6.08 -1.13 33.16
#